data_AF-K2FKT3-F1
#
_entry.id   AF-K2FKT3-F1
#
_cell.length_a   1.000
_cell.length_b   1.000
_cell.length_c   1.000
_cell.angle_alpha   90.00
_cell.angle_beta   90.00
_cell.angle_gamma   90.00
#
_symmetry.space_group_name_H-M   'P 1'
#
loop_
_entity.id
_entity.type
_entity.pdbx_description
1 polymer ?
#
loop_
_entity_poly.entity_id
_entity_poly.type
_entity_poly.pdbx_seq_one_letter_code
_entity_poly.pdbx_strand_id
1 'polypeptide(L)'
;MRKIKLSKDLKEIKKRIDKIKKFGHGKSGMCIEVDYFKSSFWLRDDDGIPFQPFVIMFIHKESCFMLKTHMVIPNDKFRIEFFEQLLDVLENNQFLIGKIKVKKQDLFDLFEKTATDLGIRVELSKRLTGIEFAKRDFNQFFK
;
A
#
# COMPACT_ATOMS: atom_id res chain seq x y z
N MET A 1 18.84 16.43 16.40
CA MET A 1 17.67 15.71 16.96
C MET A 1 16.94 14.74 16.00
N ARG A 2 17.46 14.37 14.82
CA ARG A 2 16.73 13.53 13.83
C ARG A 2 16.84 12.00 14.00
N LYS A 3 17.86 11.47 14.70
CA LYS A 3 18.09 10.02 14.84
C LYS A 3 17.09 9.31 15.77
N ILE A 4 16.53 10.03 16.75
CA ILE A 4 15.68 9.44 17.80
C ILE A 4 14.28 9.09 17.27
N LYS A 5 13.70 9.93 16.41
CA LYS A 5 12.34 9.72 15.85
C LYS A 5 12.31 8.48 14.94
N LEU A 6 13.27 8.38 14.01
CA LEU A 6 13.43 7.22 13.12
C LEU A 6 13.57 5.89 13.88
N SER A 7 14.29 5.90 15.01
CA SER A 7 14.47 4.71 15.84
C SER A 7 13.19 4.26 16.56
N LYS A 8 12.27 5.19 16.83
CA LYS A 8 10.99 4.91 17.49
C LYS A 8 9.98 4.37 16.48
N ASP A 9 9.91 5.00 15.30
CA ASP A 9 9.04 4.59 14.20
C ASP A 9 9.39 3.16 13.74
N LEU A 10 10.68 2.83 13.65
CA LEU A 10 11.14 1.47 13.34
C LEU A 10 10.79 0.43 14.41
N LYS A 11 10.85 0.80 15.70
CA LYS A 11 10.44 -0.09 16.80
C LYS A 11 8.93 -0.37 16.76
N GLU A 12 8.14 0.64 16.44
CA GLU A 12 6.70 0.53 16.32
C GLU A 12 6.30 -0.34 15.12
N ILE A 13 6.88 -0.08 13.94
CA ILE A 13 6.72 -0.92 12.74
C ILE A 13 7.08 -2.39 13.05
N LYS A 14 8.18 -2.64 13.75
CA LYS A 14 8.59 -4.00 14.11
C LYS A 14 7.55 -4.69 14.99
N LYS A 15 7.02 -3.99 15.99
CA LYS A 15 5.97 -4.53 16.88
C LYS A 15 4.69 -4.87 16.10
N ARG A 16 4.32 -4.05 15.13
CA ARG A 16 3.19 -4.30 14.21
C ARG A 16 3.41 -5.56 13.38
N ILE A 17 4.57 -5.70 12.74
CA ILE A 17 4.97 -6.89 11.99
C ILE A 17 4.91 -8.15 12.87
N ASP A 18 5.45 -8.11 14.09
CA ASP A 18 5.42 -9.26 15.01
C ASP A 18 4.00 -9.65 15.42
N LYS A 19 3.08 -8.68 15.52
CA LYS A 19 1.66 -8.94 15.73
C LYS A 19 1.05 -9.63 14.50
N ILE A 20 1.31 -9.12 13.31
CA ILE A 20 0.83 -9.67 12.02
C ILE A 20 1.31 -11.12 11.84
N LYS A 21 2.57 -11.42 12.18
CA LYS A 21 3.14 -12.78 12.10
C LYS A 21 2.31 -13.84 12.83
N LYS A 22 1.63 -13.47 13.92
CA LYS A 22 0.81 -14.41 14.71
C LYS A 22 -0.43 -14.90 13.98
N PHE A 23 -0.90 -14.18 12.96
CA PHE A 23 -2.12 -14.54 12.22
C PHE A 23 -1.88 -15.54 11.08
N GLY A 24 -0.62 -15.85 10.74
CA GLY A 24 -0.31 -16.92 9.77
C GLY A 24 -0.55 -16.54 8.30
N HIS A 25 -0.25 -15.30 7.92
CA HIS A 25 -0.22 -14.86 6.52
C HIS A 25 0.70 -15.76 5.66
N GLY A 26 0.48 -15.79 4.33
CA GLY A 26 1.29 -16.61 3.41
C GLY A 26 0.78 -18.01 3.11
N LYS A 27 -0.17 -18.55 3.89
CA LYS A 27 -0.82 -19.86 3.63
C LYS A 27 -2.13 -19.77 2.83
N SER A 28 -2.60 -18.56 2.58
CA SER A 28 -3.86 -18.31 1.88
C SER A 28 -3.63 -18.11 0.39
N GLY A 29 -4.65 -18.45 -0.41
CA GLY A 29 -4.67 -18.22 -1.86
C GLY A 29 -4.96 -16.76 -2.24
N MET A 30 -5.28 -15.88 -1.29
CA MET A 30 -5.68 -14.51 -1.58
C MET A 30 -4.54 -13.72 -2.23
N CYS A 31 -4.86 -13.12 -3.38
CA CYS A 31 -3.96 -12.25 -4.13
C CYS A 31 -4.49 -10.82 -4.09
N ILE A 32 -3.61 -9.87 -3.76
CA ILE A 32 -3.93 -8.45 -3.87
C ILE A 32 -3.07 -7.77 -4.93
N GLU A 33 -3.62 -6.77 -5.57
CA GLU A 33 -2.92 -5.83 -6.44
C GLU A 33 -2.71 -4.53 -5.69
N VAL A 34 -1.49 -4.00 -5.78
CA VAL A 34 -1.09 -2.80 -5.07
C VAL A 34 -0.38 -1.86 -6.04
N ASP A 35 -0.84 -0.61 -6.07
CA ASP A 35 -0.21 0.43 -6.87
C ASP A 35 -0.48 1.82 -6.30
N TYR A 36 0.27 2.80 -6.79
CA TYR A 36 -0.05 4.21 -6.62
C TYR A 36 -0.07 4.97 -7.95
N PHE A 37 -0.73 6.12 -7.99
CA PHE A 37 -0.72 7.01 -9.15
C PHE A 37 -1.04 8.44 -8.72
N LYS A 38 -0.63 9.41 -9.55
CA LYS A 38 -0.97 10.81 -9.32
C LYS A 38 -2.45 11.02 -9.64
N SER A 39 -3.18 11.71 -8.76
CA SER A 39 -4.58 12.05 -8.98
C SER A 39 -4.77 12.96 -10.21
N SER A 40 -5.98 12.93 -10.78
CA SER A 40 -6.41 13.87 -11.82
C SER A 40 -6.77 15.25 -11.25
N PHE A 41 -7.09 15.34 -9.96
CA PHE A 41 -7.52 16.56 -9.28
C PHE A 41 -6.43 17.15 -8.37
N TRP A 42 -6.62 18.43 -8.03
CA TRP A 42 -5.77 19.19 -7.12
C TRP A 42 -6.42 19.30 -5.74
N LEU A 43 -5.60 19.21 -4.70
CA LEU A 43 -5.94 19.52 -3.33
C LEU A 43 -5.09 20.68 -2.83
N ARG A 44 -5.38 21.21 -1.65
CA ARG A 44 -4.54 22.18 -0.93
C ARG A 44 -4.10 21.55 0.38
N ASP A 45 -2.86 21.78 0.78
CA ASP A 45 -2.39 21.39 2.11
C ASP A 45 -2.89 22.38 3.17
N ASP A 46 -2.49 22.17 4.42
CA ASP A 46 -2.90 23.00 5.55
C ASP A 46 -2.47 24.47 5.41
N ASP A 47 -1.40 24.74 4.65
CA ASP A 47 -0.90 26.08 4.33
C ASP A 47 -1.56 26.67 3.05
N GLY A 48 -2.51 25.94 2.45
CA GLY A 48 -3.24 26.36 1.26
C GLY A 48 -2.49 26.14 -0.06
N ILE A 49 -1.31 25.51 -0.04
CA ILE A 49 -0.46 25.28 -1.21
C ILE A 49 -1.10 24.17 -2.06
N PRO A 50 -1.37 24.41 -3.36
CA PRO A 50 -1.98 23.41 -4.22
C PRO A 50 -1.00 22.28 -4.54
N PHE A 51 -1.48 21.05 -4.46
CA PHE A 51 -0.73 19.86 -4.85
C PHE A 51 -1.65 18.80 -5.47
N GLN A 52 -1.05 17.87 -6.21
CA GLN A 52 -1.74 16.69 -6.73
C GLN A 52 -1.31 15.47 -5.92
N PRO A 53 -2.20 14.86 -5.10
CA PRO A 53 -1.84 13.72 -4.28
C PRO A 53 -1.42 12.50 -5.10
N PHE A 54 -0.64 11.63 -4.47
CA PHE A 54 -0.60 10.23 -4.87
C PHE A 54 -1.76 9.48 -4.22
N VAL A 55 -2.49 8.74 -5.04
CA VAL A 55 -3.53 7.82 -4.63
C VAL A 55 -2.91 6.43 -4.56
N ILE A 56 -2.98 5.82 -3.39
CA ILE A 56 -2.55 4.45 -3.11
C ILE A 56 -3.79 3.57 -3.10
N MET A 57 -3.72 2.42 -3.76
CA MET A 57 -4.83 1.45 -3.82
C MET A 57 -4.34 0.04 -3.49
N PHE A 58 -5.16 -0.67 -2.72
CA PHE A 58 -5.04 -2.09 -2.42
C PHE A 58 -6.33 -2.77 -2.86
N ILE A 59 -6.23 -3.70 -3.81
CA ILE A 59 -7.39 -4.32 -4.43
C ILE A 59 -7.27 -5.83 -4.36
N HIS A 60 -8.34 -6.51 -3.96
CA HIS A 60 -8.43 -7.95 -4.08
C HIS A 60 -8.54 -8.32 -5.57
N LYS A 61 -7.59 -9.10 -6.07
CA LYS A 61 -7.41 -9.32 -7.50
C LYS A 61 -8.64 -9.97 -8.14
N GLU A 62 -9.16 -11.03 -7.54
CA GLU A 62 -10.18 -11.87 -8.14
C GLU A 62 -11.55 -11.18 -8.20
N SER A 63 -11.93 -10.44 -7.15
CA SER A 63 -13.22 -9.75 -7.09
C SER A 63 -13.16 -8.28 -7.53
N CYS A 64 -11.96 -7.74 -7.79
CA CYS A 64 -11.72 -6.31 -7.96
C CYS A 64 -12.23 -5.45 -6.78
N PHE A 65 -12.45 -6.05 -5.61
CA PHE A 65 -12.91 -5.34 -4.42
C PHE A 65 -11.78 -4.47 -3.86
N MET A 66 -12.08 -3.19 -3.63
CA MET A 66 -11.15 -2.25 -3.06
C MET A 66 -11.02 -2.47 -1.56
N LEU A 67 -9.88 -2.98 -1.11
CA LEU A 67 -9.58 -3.21 0.29
C LEU A 67 -9.23 -1.91 1.01
N LYS A 68 -8.48 -1.03 0.34
CA LYS A 68 -8.10 0.27 0.87
C LYS A 68 -7.75 1.24 -0.26
N THR A 69 -8.12 2.49 -0.08
CA THR A 69 -7.60 3.64 -0.82
C THR A 69 -7.10 4.67 0.17
N HIS A 70 -5.96 5.29 -0.14
CA HIS A 70 -5.37 6.36 0.68
C HIS A 70 -4.75 7.43 -0.22
N MET A 71 -4.80 8.69 0.20
CA MET A 71 -4.19 9.81 -0.52
C MET A 71 -3.03 10.37 0.30
N VAL A 72 -1.90 10.58 -0.36
CA VAL A 72 -0.67 11.07 0.29
C VAL A 72 -0.08 12.24 -0.49
N ILE A 73 0.54 13.16 0.24
CA ILE A 73 1.31 14.24 -0.36
C ILE A 73 2.57 13.62 -1.01
N PRO A 74 2.90 13.94 -2.27
CA PRO A 74 4.04 13.38 -2.98
C PRO A 74 5.36 14.00 -2.49
N ASN A 75 5.76 13.68 -1.27
CA ASN A 75 7.01 14.11 -0.63
C ASN A 75 7.87 12.89 -0.26
N ASP A 76 9.11 13.09 0.19
CA ASP A 76 10.05 11.99 0.47
C ASP A 76 9.55 10.95 1.50
N LYS A 77 8.53 11.27 2.31
CA LYS A 77 7.97 10.37 3.32
C LYS A 77 6.84 9.50 2.81
N PHE A 78 6.34 9.72 1.58
CA PHE A 78 5.18 8.99 1.06
C PHE A 78 5.37 7.47 1.09
N ARG A 79 6.61 6.98 0.95
CA ARG A 79 6.93 5.54 0.99
C ARG A 79 6.70 4.93 2.38
N ILE A 80 6.98 5.68 3.44
CA ILE A 80 6.73 5.24 4.82
C ILE A 80 5.23 5.13 5.03
N GLU A 81 4.50 6.18 4.64
CA GLU A 81 3.04 6.21 4.75
C GLU A 81 2.39 5.09 3.93
N PHE A 82 2.89 4.82 2.72
CA PHE A 82 2.47 3.67 1.93
C PHE A 82 2.66 2.38 2.71
N PHE A 83 3.86 2.15 3.22
CA PHE A 83 4.16 0.94 3.97
C PHE A 83 3.26 0.78 5.20
N GLU A 84 2.96 1.87 5.91
CA GLU A 84 1.96 1.88 6.99
C GLU A 84 0.57 1.49 6.51
N GLN A 85 0.15 1.96 5.32
CA GLN A 85 -1.13 1.54 4.74
C GLN A 85 -1.17 0.03 4.44
N LEU A 86 -0.05 -0.58 4.02
CA LEU A 86 0.02 -2.03 3.84
C LEU A 86 -0.13 -2.76 5.18
N LEU A 87 0.56 -2.30 6.23
CA LEU A 87 0.42 -2.88 7.56
C LEU A 87 -1.02 -2.74 8.08
N ASP A 88 -1.67 -1.61 7.84
CA ASP A 88 -3.08 -1.42 8.20
C ASP A 88 -3.99 -2.41 7.47
N VAL A 89 -3.72 -2.67 6.18
CA VAL A 89 -4.48 -3.67 5.41
C VAL A 89 -4.29 -5.06 6.00
N LEU A 90 -3.06 -5.42 6.39
CA LEU A 90 -2.76 -6.71 7.00
C LEU A 90 -3.32 -6.86 8.42
N GLU A 91 -3.40 -5.78 9.19
CA GLU A 91 -3.89 -5.78 10.57
C GLU A 91 -5.42 -5.76 10.66
N ASN A 92 -6.08 -4.98 9.80
CA ASN A 92 -7.52 -4.73 9.93
C ASN A 92 -8.37 -5.70 9.09
N ASN A 93 -7.79 -6.31 8.06
CA ASN A 93 -8.51 -7.30 7.29
C ASN A 93 -8.24 -8.69 7.87
N GLN A 94 -9.31 -9.40 8.24
CA GLN A 94 -9.23 -10.80 8.67
C GLN A 94 -8.77 -11.76 7.56
N PHE A 95 -8.57 -11.25 6.34
CA PHE A 95 -8.11 -12.03 5.22
C PHE A 95 -6.59 -12.23 5.27
N LEU A 96 -6.18 -13.49 5.23
CA LEU A 96 -4.77 -13.84 5.09
C LEU A 96 -4.35 -13.57 3.65
N ILE A 97 -3.49 -12.58 3.42
CA ILE A 97 -2.88 -12.36 2.10
C ILE A 97 -1.76 -13.38 1.89
N GLY A 98 -1.75 -14.05 0.74
CA GLY A 98 -0.67 -14.95 0.32
C GLY A 98 0.24 -14.36 -0.76
N LYS A 99 -0.30 -13.43 -1.56
CA LYS A 99 0.41 -12.81 -2.68
C LYS A 99 0.08 -11.33 -2.83
N ILE A 100 1.10 -10.53 -3.10
CA ILE A 100 1.00 -9.12 -3.51
C ILE A 100 1.56 -8.99 -4.93
N LYS A 101 0.76 -8.45 -5.84
CA LYS A 101 1.21 -8.07 -7.18
C LYS A 101 1.42 -6.57 -7.26
N VAL A 102 2.57 -6.16 -7.77
CA VAL A 102 2.93 -4.77 -8.02
C VAL A 102 3.42 -4.61 -9.44
N LYS A 103 3.28 -3.41 -10.02
CA LYS A 103 3.75 -3.11 -11.38
C LYS A 103 5.11 -2.41 -11.39
N LYS A 104 5.40 -1.65 -10.34
CA LYS A 104 6.61 -0.82 -10.26
C LYS A 104 7.70 -1.51 -9.44
N GLN A 105 8.95 -1.35 -9.89
CA GLN A 105 10.12 -1.92 -9.21
C GLN A 105 10.30 -1.33 -7.80
N ASP A 106 10.06 -0.03 -7.62
CA ASP A 106 10.20 0.63 -6.33
C ASP A 106 9.25 0.06 -5.26
N LEU A 107 8.03 -0.33 -5.64
CA LEU A 107 7.10 -1.02 -4.76
C LEU A 107 7.52 -2.46 -4.47
N PHE A 108 8.07 -3.15 -5.47
CA PHE A 108 8.62 -4.49 -5.27
C PHE A 108 9.71 -4.44 -4.20
N ASP A 109 10.70 -3.57 -4.39
CA ASP A 109 11.83 -3.42 -3.46
C ASP A 109 11.35 -2.97 -2.06
N LEU A 110 10.32 -2.12 -2.00
CA LEU A 110 9.72 -1.66 -0.74
C LEU A 110 9.08 -2.80 0.05
N PHE A 111 8.38 -3.73 -0.62
CA PHE A 111 7.62 -4.79 0.06
C PHE A 111 8.37 -6.09 0.18
N GLU A 112 9.27 -6.42 -0.74
CA GLU A 112 9.86 -7.75 -0.87
C GLU A 112 10.37 -8.29 0.46
N LYS A 113 11.21 -7.52 1.15
CA LYS A 113 11.81 -7.97 2.42
C LYS A 113 10.74 -8.26 3.49
N THR A 114 9.86 -7.31 3.76
CA THR A 114 8.90 -7.47 4.87
C THR A 114 7.75 -8.42 4.52
N ALA A 115 7.24 -8.39 3.30
CA ALA A 115 6.21 -9.32 2.86
C ALA A 115 6.73 -10.77 2.92
N THR A 116 7.98 -11.00 2.48
CA THR A 116 8.60 -12.33 2.54
C THR A 116 8.76 -12.81 3.98
N ASP A 117 9.18 -11.94 4.91
CA ASP A 117 9.24 -12.25 6.35
C ASP A 117 7.87 -12.62 6.96
N LEU A 118 6.78 -12.19 6.32
CA LEU A 118 5.40 -12.52 6.68
C LEU A 118 4.86 -13.75 5.91
N GLY A 119 5.68 -14.41 5.10
CA GLY A 119 5.28 -15.53 4.23
C GLY A 119 4.51 -15.11 2.99
N ILE A 120 4.40 -13.80 2.72
CA ILE A 120 3.65 -13.24 1.59
C ILE A 120 4.59 -13.11 0.39
N ARG A 121 4.18 -13.66 -0.75
CA ARG A 121 4.98 -13.56 -2.00
C ARG A 121 4.71 -12.22 -2.68
N VAL A 122 5.76 -11.49 -3.03
CA VAL A 122 5.65 -10.28 -3.87
C VAL A 122 6.04 -10.65 -5.31
N GLU A 123 5.25 -10.19 -6.27
CA GLU A 123 5.45 -10.52 -7.70
C GLU A 123 5.32 -9.25 -8.55
N LEU A 124 6.31 -9.01 -9.40
CA LEU A 124 6.20 -8.01 -10.46
C LEU A 124 5.23 -8.51 -11.54
N SER A 125 4.24 -7.68 -11.85
CA SER A 125 3.23 -7.98 -12.86
C SER A 125 3.20 -6.88 -13.92
N LYS A 126 3.09 -7.29 -15.19
CA LYS A 126 2.96 -6.35 -16.31
C LYS A 126 1.61 -5.61 -16.29
N ARG A 127 0.59 -6.23 -15.71
CA ARG A 127 -0.78 -5.72 -15.60
C ARG A 127 -1.32 -5.90 -14.19
N LEU A 128 -2.09 -4.92 -13.74
CA LEU A 128 -2.83 -4.96 -12.48
C LEU A 128 -4.27 -4.64 -12.83
N THR A 129 -5.02 -5.67 -13.23
CA THR A 129 -6.33 -5.50 -13.87
C THR A 129 -7.33 -4.81 -12.93
N GLY A 130 -7.35 -5.20 -11.65
CA GLY A 130 -8.21 -4.58 -10.65
C GLY A 130 -7.85 -3.12 -10.42
N ILE A 131 -6.55 -2.81 -10.36
CA ILE A 131 -6.06 -1.42 -10.27
C ILE A 131 -6.44 -0.61 -11.52
N GLU A 132 -6.32 -1.18 -12.71
CA GLU A 132 -6.66 -0.52 -13.97
C GLU A 132 -8.16 -0.18 -14.02
N PHE A 133 -9.03 -1.10 -13.60
CA PHE A 133 -10.46 -0.84 -13.45
C PHE A 133 -10.74 0.26 -12.42
N ALA A 134 -10.23 0.12 -11.20
CA ALA A 134 -10.47 1.11 -10.14
C ALA A 134 -9.94 2.50 -10.49
N LYS A 135 -8.79 2.60 -11.16
CA LYS A 135 -8.25 3.88 -11.65
C LYS A 135 -9.17 4.56 -12.64
N ARG A 136 -9.76 3.79 -13.57
CA ARG A 136 -10.69 4.33 -14.56
C ARG A 136 -11.92 4.91 -13.86
N ASP A 137 -12.50 4.16 -12.94
CA ASP A 137 -13.72 4.56 -12.24
C ASP A 137 -13.46 5.74 -11.29
N PHE A 138 -12.31 5.73 -10.59
CA PHE A 138 -11.85 6.85 -9.77
C PHE A 138 -11.70 8.14 -10.60
N ASN A 139 -11.05 8.06 -11.76
CA ASN A 139 -10.88 9.22 -12.63
C ASN A 139 -12.21 9.72 -13.24
N GLN A 140 -13.22 8.85 -13.42
CA GLN A 140 -14.55 9.26 -13.85
C GLN A 140 -15.32 9.98 -12.75
N PHE A 141 -15.15 9.56 -11.50
CA PHE A 141 -15.83 10.18 -10.36
C PHE A 141 -15.34 11.63 -10.10
N PHE A 142 -14.06 11.89 -10.29
CA PHE A 142 -13.45 13.21 -10.08
C PHE A 142 -13.27 14.04 -11.36
N LYS A 143 -14.00 13.69 -12.43
CA LYS A 143 -14.16 14.55 -13.61
C LYS A 143 -15.26 15.57 -13.37
#